data_AF-A0A9X3XPS9-F1
#
_entry.id   AF-A0A9X3XPS9-F1
#
_cell.length_a   1.000
_cell.length_b   1.000
_cell.length_c   1.000
_cell.angle_alpha   90.00
_cell.angle_beta   90.00
_cell.angle_gamma   90.00
#
_symmetry.space_group_name_H-M   'P 1'
#
loop_
_entity.id
_entity.type
_entity.pdbx_description
1 polymer ?
#
loop_
_entity_poly.entity_id
_entity_poly.type
_entity_poly.pdbx_seq_one_letter_code
_entity_poly.pdbx_strand_id
1 'polypeptide(L)'
;MLLIIIQISSLVILVLFKENLRSYFKISYRTFYNVNISYDDIKLLEKDLNIIYRDYKWKERLELTNNPNKIIYHHSAIGEWSPEEINEYHKSKGWKGIGYHYYIRKDGSIYSGRPENAEGAHTKGENNSSIGICLEGNFEDEYPTEEQLESLYKLSLYTSLKYDIYKIIGHRDVYKTLCPGENFPIEDIRDKVITLIENYNKKE
;
A
#
# COMPACT_ATOMS: atom_id res chain seq x y z
N MET A 1 -9.87 -36.18 17.07
CA MET A 1 -8.61 -35.55 16.61
C MET A 1 -8.49 -35.58 15.08
N LEU A 2 -8.56 -36.75 14.43
CA LEU A 2 -8.43 -36.89 12.96
C LEU A 2 -9.52 -36.13 12.15
N LEU A 3 -10.79 -36.21 12.57
CA LEU A 3 -11.91 -35.48 11.94
C LEU A 3 -11.77 -33.94 12.04
N ILE A 4 -11.24 -33.44 13.16
CA ILE A 4 -11.00 -32.01 13.37
C ILE A 4 -9.85 -31.53 12.45
N ILE A 5 -8.79 -32.32 12.29
CA ILE A 5 -7.66 -32.01 11.40
C ILE A 5 -8.12 -31.96 9.93
N ILE A 6 -8.97 -32.91 9.50
CA ILE A 6 -9.52 -32.93 8.14
C ILE A 6 -10.41 -31.70 7.89
N GLN A 7 -11.26 -31.33 8.84
CA GLN A 7 -12.18 -30.19 8.69
C GLN A 7 -11.46 -28.84 8.65
N ILE A 8 -10.39 -28.67 9.45
CA ILE A 8 -9.51 -27.49 9.39
C ILE A 8 -8.80 -27.42 8.02
N SER A 9 -8.29 -28.54 7.52
CA SER A 9 -7.61 -28.57 6.22
C SER A 9 -8.52 -28.20 5.05
N SER A 10 -9.79 -28.65 5.05
CA SER A 10 -10.75 -28.29 4.00
C SER A 10 -11.16 -26.81 4.04
N LEU A 11 -11.27 -26.22 5.23
CA LEU A 11 -11.59 -24.80 5.39
C LEU A 11 -10.46 -23.90 4.88
N VAL A 12 -9.21 -24.24 5.23
CA VAL A 12 -8.02 -23.51 4.74
C VAL A 12 -7.91 -23.58 3.22
N ILE A 13 -8.12 -24.76 2.63
CA ILE A 13 -8.11 -24.92 1.17
C ILE A 13 -9.19 -24.06 0.50
N LEU A 14 -10.40 -23.99 1.07
CA LEU A 14 -11.48 -23.18 0.52
C LEU A 14 -11.18 -21.68 0.59
N VAL A 15 -10.58 -21.21 1.70
CA VAL A 15 -10.19 -19.80 1.87
C VAL A 15 -9.11 -19.42 0.85
N LEU A 16 -8.04 -20.22 0.74
CA LEU A 16 -6.98 -19.99 -0.23
C LEU A 16 -7.50 -20.03 -1.67
N PHE A 17 -8.42 -20.95 -1.97
CA PHE A 17 -9.05 -21.03 -3.29
C PHE A 17 -9.88 -19.78 -3.62
N LYS A 18 -10.65 -19.28 -2.65
CA LYS A 18 -11.44 -18.04 -2.82
C LYS A 18 -10.57 -16.81 -3.07
N GLU A 19 -9.50 -16.64 -2.31
CA GLU A 19 -8.57 -15.51 -2.50
C GLU A 19 -7.83 -15.60 -3.85
N ASN A 20 -7.42 -16.80 -4.26
CA ASN A 20 -6.82 -17.03 -5.57
C ASN A 20 -7.78 -16.68 -6.71
N LEU A 21 -9.06 -17.08 -6.62
CA LEU A 21 -10.08 -16.72 -7.60
C LEU A 21 -10.35 -15.21 -7.62
N ARG A 22 -10.48 -14.58 -6.44
CA ARG A 22 -10.68 -13.13 -6.32
C ARG A 22 -9.56 -12.36 -7.02
N SER A 23 -8.30 -12.72 -6.74
CA SER A 23 -7.14 -12.10 -7.38
C SER A 23 -7.07 -12.40 -8.87
N TYR A 24 -7.42 -13.61 -9.32
CA TYR A 24 -7.42 -14.00 -10.74
C TYR A 24 -8.41 -13.16 -11.54
N PHE A 25 -9.64 -13.00 -11.03
CA PHE A 25 -10.67 -12.17 -11.65
C PHE A 25 -10.54 -10.67 -11.34
N LYS A 26 -9.48 -10.26 -10.62
CA LYS A 26 -9.22 -8.87 -10.20
C LYS A 26 -10.41 -8.22 -9.49
N ILE A 27 -11.12 -8.99 -8.68
CA ILE A 27 -12.21 -8.48 -7.85
C ILE A 27 -11.59 -7.67 -6.71
N SER A 28 -11.99 -6.40 -6.58
CA SER A 28 -11.48 -5.52 -5.51
C SER A 28 -11.85 -6.06 -4.14
N TYR A 29 -11.05 -5.74 -3.11
CA TYR A 29 -11.35 -6.15 -1.75
C TYR A 29 -12.70 -5.62 -1.29
N ARG A 30 -13.00 -4.34 -1.58
CA ARG A 30 -14.29 -3.71 -1.26
C ARG A 30 -15.46 -4.49 -1.87
N THR A 31 -15.38 -4.84 -3.16
CA THR A 31 -16.43 -5.61 -3.84
C THR A 31 -16.55 -7.03 -3.28
N PHE A 32 -15.43 -7.71 -3.04
CA PHE A 32 -15.41 -9.08 -2.55
C PHE A 32 -16.01 -9.22 -1.15
N TYR A 33 -15.71 -8.27 -0.25
CA TYR A 33 -16.23 -8.22 1.11
C TYR A 33 -17.55 -7.45 1.24
N ASN A 34 -18.18 -7.08 0.12
CA ASN A 34 -19.46 -6.35 0.06
C ASN A 34 -19.46 -5.08 0.94
N VAL A 35 -18.36 -4.34 0.93
CA VAL A 35 -18.21 -3.11 1.71
C VAL A 35 -18.81 -1.95 0.92
N ASN A 36 -19.96 -1.46 1.37
CA ASN A 36 -20.54 -0.21 0.90
C ASN A 36 -19.97 0.95 1.74
N ILE A 37 -19.37 1.94 1.10
CA ILE A 37 -18.74 3.09 1.76
C ILE A 37 -19.15 4.38 1.06
N SER A 38 -19.57 5.40 1.83
CA SER A 38 -19.95 6.69 1.28
C SER A 38 -18.72 7.58 0.98
N TYR A 39 -18.94 8.65 0.20
CA TYR A 39 -17.90 9.65 -0.02
C TYR A 39 -17.45 10.33 1.27
N ASP A 40 -18.39 10.60 2.17
CA ASP A 40 -18.10 11.26 3.46
C ASP A 40 -17.27 10.34 4.37
N ASP A 41 -17.56 9.04 4.37
CA ASP A 41 -16.76 8.06 5.10
C ASP A 41 -15.32 7.97 4.59
N ILE A 42 -15.13 7.99 3.26
CA ILE A 42 -13.78 8.08 2.66
C ILE A 42 -13.07 9.34 3.13
N LYS A 43 -13.78 10.47 3.25
CA LYS A 43 -13.22 11.73 3.73
C LYS A 43 -12.87 11.71 5.22
N LEU A 44 -13.64 11.00 6.04
CA LEU A 44 -13.33 10.77 7.44
C LEU A 44 -12.06 9.91 7.58
N LEU A 45 -11.97 8.81 6.82
CA LEU A 45 -10.76 7.99 6.76
C LEU A 45 -9.54 8.80 6.32
N GLU A 46 -9.66 9.64 5.29
CA GLU A 46 -8.57 10.51 4.83
C GLU A 46 -8.11 11.47 5.94
N LYS A 47 -9.07 12.06 6.67
CA LYS A 47 -8.77 12.99 7.77
C LYS A 47 -8.04 12.29 8.92
N ASP A 48 -8.44 11.08 9.27
CA ASP A 48 -7.86 10.30 10.38
C ASP A 48 -6.40 9.87 10.11
N LEU A 49 -5.97 9.89 8.85
CA LEU A 49 -4.58 9.61 8.47
C LEU A 49 -3.62 10.74 8.85
N ASN A 50 -4.11 11.95 9.09
CA ASN A 50 -3.28 13.12 9.38
C ASN A 50 -2.13 13.31 8.38
N ILE A 51 -2.42 13.13 7.08
CA ILE A 51 -1.40 13.22 6.02
C ILE A 51 -0.76 14.60 6.02
N ILE A 52 0.56 14.64 6.09
CA ILE A 52 1.36 15.84 5.97
C ILE A 52 1.56 16.12 4.48
N TYR A 53 0.71 16.99 3.94
CA TYR A 53 0.78 17.38 2.53
C TYR A 53 2.03 18.22 2.24
N ARG A 54 2.71 17.87 1.16
CA ARG A 54 3.92 18.54 0.66
C ARG A 54 3.66 19.14 -0.72
N ASP A 55 4.09 20.38 -0.88
CA ASP A 55 4.06 21.07 -2.17
C ASP A 55 5.44 20.98 -2.84
N TYR A 56 5.61 20.01 -3.74
CA TYR A 56 6.85 19.82 -4.47
C TYR A 56 6.89 20.62 -5.76
N LYS A 57 8.02 21.29 -6.00
CA LYS A 57 8.35 21.80 -7.34
C LYS A 57 8.82 20.63 -8.22
N TRP A 58 7.90 20.07 -9.01
CA TRP A 58 8.21 19.01 -9.97
C TRP A 58 9.18 19.52 -11.06
N LYS A 59 10.07 18.64 -11.54
CA LYS A 59 11.00 18.93 -12.64
C LYS A 59 10.26 19.18 -13.95
N GLU A 60 9.17 18.45 -14.17
CA GLU A 60 8.28 18.52 -15.33
C GLU A 60 6.84 18.24 -14.92
N ARG A 61 5.88 18.54 -15.80
CA ARG A 61 4.45 18.24 -15.59
C ARG A 61 4.24 16.75 -15.32
N LEU A 62 3.44 16.42 -14.30
CA LEU A 62 3.04 15.04 -14.03
C LEU A 62 1.92 14.59 -14.97
N GLU A 63 1.97 13.33 -15.38
CA GLU A 63 0.89 12.72 -16.16
C GLU A 63 -0.22 12.26 -15.21
N LEU A 64 -1.45 12.73 -15.43
CA LEU A 64 -2.60 12.42 -14.57
C LEU A 64 -3.38 11.21 -15.10
N THR A 65 -2.68 10.09 -15.25
CA THR A 65 -3.19 8.88 -15.90
C THR A 65 -3.36 7.70 -14.93
N ASN A 66 -3.08 7.91 -13.64
CA ASN A 66 -3.12 6.81 -12.68
C ASN A 66 -4.58 6.42 -12.38
N ASN A 67 -4.88 5.13 -12.53
CA ASN A 67 -6.13 4.52 -12.12
C ASN A 67 -5.82 3.33 -11.19
N PRO A 68 -5.62 3.58 -9.88
CA PRO A 68 -5.09 2.58 -8.98
C PRO A 68 -6.00 1.37 -8.82
N ASN A 69 -5.42 0.18 -8.99
CA ASN A 69 -6.08 -1.10 -8.71
C ASN A 69 -5.25 -2.02 -7.81
N LYS A 70 -4.08 -1.55 -7.35
CA LYS A 70 -3.21 -2.24 -6.41
C LYS A 70 -2.39 -1.27 -5.56
N ILE A 71 -1.93 -1.76 -4.43
CA ILE A 71 -0.96 -1.07 -3.57
C ILE A 71 0.37 -1.81 -3.71
N ILE A 72 1.47 -1.06 -3.87
CA ILE A 72 2.82 -1.62 -3.93
C ILE A 72 3.65 -0.99 -2.81
N TYR A 73 4.11 -1.81 -1.88
CA TYR A 73 4.95 -1.35 -0.77
C TYR A 73 6.44 -1.34 -1.14
N HIS A 74 7.12 -0.33 -0.61
CA HIS A 74 8.55 -0.09 -0.77
C HIS A 74 9.21 0.18 0.58
N HIS A 75 10.51 -0.06 0.64
CA HIS A 75 11.40 0.58 1.61
C HIS A 75 12.25 1.64 0.93
N SER A 76 12.79 2.59 1.68
CA SER A 76 13.67 3.61 1.13
C SER A 76 15.07 3.06 0.82
N ALA A 77 15.49 1.99 1.53
CA ALA A 77 16.83 1.36 1.43
C ALA A 77 18.01 2.30 1.73
N ILE A 78 17.70 3.48 2.26
CA ILE A 78 18.62 4.57 2.55
C ILE A 78 18.33 5.06 3.97
N GLY A 79 19.28 5.78 4.58
CA GLY A 79 19.15 6.30 5.94
C GLY A 79 17.99 7.27 6.12
N GLU A 80 17.98 7.99 7.24
CA GLU A 80 16.88 8.87 7.63
C GLU A 80 16.76 10.11 6.73
N TRP A 81 16.10 9.95 5.59
CA TRP A 81 15.85 11.03 4.64
C TRP A 81 14.43 11.56 4.78
N SER A 82 14.34 12.88 4.78
CA SER A 82 13.09 13.61 4.61
C SER A 82 12.48 13.32 3.22
N PRO A 83 11.15 13.49 3.07
CA PRO A 83 10.52 13.38 1.76
C PRO A 83 11.07 14.38 0.74
N GLU A 84 11.54 15.56 1.18
CA GLU A 84 12.23 16.55 0.34
C GLU A 84 13.57 16.03 -0.20
N GLU A 85 14.36 15.36 0.63
CA GLU A 85 15.62 14.74 0.19
C GLU A 85 15.39 13.59 -0.80
N ILE A 86 14.37 12.75 -0.55
CA ILE A 86 13.94 11.73 -1.52
C ILE A 86 13.54 12.38 -2.85
N ASN A 87 12.79 13.48 -2.80
CA ASN A 87 12.38 14.22 -3.99
C ASN A 87 13.58 14.73 -4.81
N GLU A 88 14.56 15.37 -4.17
CA GLU A 88 15.76 15.88 -4.86
C GLU A 88 16.64 14.74 -5.37
N TYR A 89 16.77 13.64 -4.61
CA TYR A 89 17.47 12.46 -5.08
C TYR A 89 16.81 11.84 -6.31
N HIS A 90 15.49 11.65 -6.32
CA HIS A 90 14.79 11.13 -7.49
C HIS A 90 14.91 12.06 -8.71
N LYS A 91 14.92 13.39 -8.52
CA LYS A 91 15.22 14.33 -9.61
C LYS A 91 16.63 14.15 -10.15
N SER A 92 17.62 13.91 -9.29
CA SER A 92 19.00 13.62 -9.69
C SER A 92 19.11 12.33 -10.52
N LYS A 93 18.19 11.38 -10.30
CA LYS A 93 18.03 10.14 -11.10
C LYS A 93 17.25 10.35 -12.40
N GLY A 94 16.84 11.58 -12.71
CA GLY A 94 16.11 11.94 -13.92
C GLY A 94 14.58 11.86 -13.80
N TRP A 95 14.03 11.56 -12.60
CA TRP A 95 12.58 11.52 -12.42
C TRP A 95 12.02 12.93 -12.24
N LYS A 96 10.68 13.06 -12.31
CA LYS A 96 10.00 14.36 -12.16
C LYS A 96 10.00 14.88 -10.70
N GLY A 97 10.37 14.04 -9.73
CA GLY A 97 10.31 14.30 -8.29
C GLY A 97 10.22 12.97 -7.52
N ILE A 98 9.81 13.02 -6.25
CA ILE A 98 9.50 11.83 -5.45
C ILE A 98 8.61 10.86 -6.26
N GLY A 99 8.90 9.56 -6.17
CA GLY A 99 8.31 8.55 -7.05
C GLY A 99 7.14 7.81 -6.43
N TYR A 100 7.03 7.89 -5.10
CA TYR A 100 5.97 7.28 -4.31
C TYR A 100 4.79 8.26 -4.19
N HIS A 101 3.60 7.73 -3.94
CA HIS A 101 2.41 8.53 -3.61
C HIS A 101 2.40 8.89 -2.13
N TYR A 102 2.96 8.02 -1.29
CA TYR A 102 3.10 8.23 0.15
C TYR A 102 4.47 7.78 0.65
N TYR A 103 4.96 8.48 1.67
CA TYR A 103 6.17 8.13 2.41
C TYR A 103 5.87 8.12 3.91
N ILE A 104 6.16 7.02 4.59
CA ILE A 104 5.91 6.84 6.03
C ILE A 104 7.24 6.81 6.77
N ARG A 105 7.45 7.77 7.66
CA ARG A 105 8.66 7.87 8.48
C ARG A 105 8.66 6.90 9.65
N LYS A 106 9.81 6.71 10.30
CA LYS A 106 9.97 5.78 11.44
C LYS A 106 9.03 6.09 12.61
N ASP A 107 8.62 7.35 12.78
CA ASP A 107 7.66 7.80 13.79
C ASP A 107 6.18 7.57 13.39
N GLY A 108 5.92 6.95 12.24
CA GLY A 108 4.59 6.74 11.68
C GLY A 108 4.01 7.94 10.93
N SER A 109 4.71 9.08 10.84
CA SER A 109 4.23 10.24 10.10
C SER A 109 4.08 9.93 8.60
N ILE A 110 2.89 10.19 8.05
CA ILE A 110 2.56 9.97 6.64
C ILE A 110 2.74 11.28 5.88
N TYR A 111 3.65 11.28 4.90
CA TYR A 111 3.86 12.40 3.99
C TYR A 111 3.28 12.12 2.61
N SER A 112 2.63 13.11 2.02
CA SER A 112 2.23 13.01 0.61
C SER A 112 3.46 13.07 -0.30
N GLY A 113 3.47 12.22 -1.32
CA GLY A 113 4.41 12.25 -2.44
C GLY A 113 3.71 12.78 -3.69
N ARG A 114 3.66 11.96 -4.74
CA ARG A 114 2.87 12.27 -5.94
C ARG A 114 1.37 12.29 -5.64
N PRO A 115 0.59 13.16 -6.31
CA PRO A 115 -0.86 13.07 -6.30
C PRO A 115 -1.33 11.67 -6.73
N GLU A 116 -2.34 11.10 -6.09
CA GLU A 116 -2.79 9.73 -6.35
C GLU A 116 -3.30 9.49 -7.77
N ASN A 117 -3.78 10.53 -8.45
CA ASN A 117 -4.19 10.48 -9.87
C ASN A 117 -3.02 10.69 -10.84
N ALA A 118 -1.83 11.05 -10.35
CA ALA A 118 -0.63 11.15 -11.14
C ALA A 118 0.09 9.80 -11.22
N GLU A 119 0.68 9.50 -12.38
CA GLU A 119 1.53 8.31 -12.52
C GLU A 119 2.70 8.34 -11.53
N GLY A 120 2.92 7.22 -10.84
CA GLY A 120 4.08 6.99 -9.98
C GLY A 120 5.42 7.00 -10.74
N ALA A 121 6.51 6.81 -10.00
CA ALA A 121 7.81 6.42 -10.59
C ALA A 121 8.48 5.30 -9.78
N HIS A 122 7.70 4.53 -9.03
CA HIS A 122 8.20 3.58 -8.05
C HIS A 122 8.34 2.14 -8.57
N THR A 123 7.56 1.73 -9.58
CA THR A 123 7.57 0.36 -10.11
C THR A 123 7.30 0.35 -11.61
N LYS A 124 8.35 0.06 -12.40
CA LYS A 124 8.26 0.05 -13.87
C LYS A 124 7.19 -0.94 -14.34
N GLY A 125 6.30 -0.47 -15.22
CA GLY A 125 5.18 -1.25 -15.75
C GLY A 125 3.91 -1.17 -14.92
N GLU A 126 3.99 -0.64 -13.68
CA GLU A 126 2.87 -0.63 -12.73
C GLU A 126 2.48 0.78 -12.24
N ASN A 127 3.24 1.81 -12.62
CA ASN A 127 3.12 3.17 -12.11
C ASN A 127 1.77 3.87 -12.38
N ASN A 128 1.03 3.47 -13.41
CA ASN A 128 -0.26 4.07 -13.80
C ASN A 128 -1.48 3.27 -13.32
N SER A 129 -1.25 2.22 -12.53
CA SER A 129 -2.33 1.38 -11.99
C SER A 129 -2.12 1.05 -10.52
N SER A 130 -1.30 1.82 -9.80
CA SER A 130 -0.98 1.51 -8.41
C SER A 130 -0.74 2.73 -7.53
N ILE A 131 -0.95 2.55 -6.23
CA ILE A 131 -0.45 3.45 -5.19
C ILE A 131 0.83 2.83 -4.61
N GLY A 132 1.97 3.41 -4.94
CA GLY A 132 3.24 3.18 -4.24
C GLY A 132 3.33 3.87 -2.89
N ILE A 133 3.52 3.09 -1.82
CA ILE A 133 3.75 3.56 -0.44
C ILE A 133 5.15 3.11 -0.02
N CYS A 134 6.00 4.05 0.38
CA CYS A 134 7.36 3.77 0.83
C CYS A 134 7.50 3.99 2.34
N LEU A 135 8.15 3.06 3.04
CA LEU A 135 8.49 3.21 4.44
C LEU A 135 9.99 3.56 4.57
N GLU A 136 10.30 4.50 5.47
CA GLU A 136 11.66 4.87 5.86
C GLU A 136 12.37 3.67 6.49
N GLY A 137 13.46 3.21 5.86
CA GLY A 137 14.30 2.17 6.42
C GLY A 137 14.93 1.23 5.39
N ASN A 138 15.85 0.40 5.87
CA ASN A 138 16.40 -0.73 5.13
C ASN A 138 15.97 -2.06 5.75
N PHE A 139 14.80 -2.55 5.38
CA PHE A 139 14.28 -3.80 5.93
C PHE A 139 14.97 -5.09 5.43
N GLU A 140 16.15 -4.98 4.81
CA GLU A 140 17.08 -6.12 4.76
C GLU A 140 17.81 -6.30 6.12
N ASP A 141 18.03 -5.20 6.85
CA ASP A 141 18.84 -5.16 8.08
C ASP A 141 18.01 -4.83 9.34
N GLU A 142 16.81 -4.28 9.18
CA GLU A 142 15.93 -3.88 10.28
C GLU A 142 14.47 -4.28 10.05
N TYR A 143 13.59 -4.00 11.02
CA TYR A 143 12.14 -4.21 10.91
C TYR A 143 11.40 -2.87 10.86
N PRO A 144 10.25 -2.78 10.18
CA PRO A 144 9.35 -1.63 10.33
C PRO A 144 8.97 -1.39 11.79
N THR A 145 8.87 -0.14 12.21
CA THR A 145 8.40 0.21 13.56
C THR A 145 6.91 -0.07 13.71
N GLU A 146 6.44 -0.20 14.95
CA GLU A 146 5.00 -0.37 15.23
C GLU A 146 4.20 0.83 14.73
N GLU A 147 4.74 2.05 14.87
CA GLU A 147 4.12 3.28 14.39
C GLU A 147 4.02 3.31 12.86
N GLN A 148 5.06 2.83 12.16
CA GLN A 148 5.02 2.68 10.71
C GLN A 148 3.93 1.70 10.27
N LEU A 149 3.83 0.55 10.94
CA LEU A 149 2.84 -0.47 10.63
C LEU A 149 1.42 0.04 10.87
N GLU A 150 1.15 0.71 11.98
CA GLU A 150 -0.15 1.29 12.29
C GLU A 150 -0.59 2.32 11.24
N SER A 151 0.31 3.21 10.83
CA SER A 151 0.05 4.17 9.74
C SER A 151 -0.15 3.47 8.40
N LEU A 152 0.62 2.43 8.11
CA LEU A 152 0.49 1.65 6.89
C LEU A 152 -0.86 0.92 6.82
N TYR A 153 -1.33 0.35 7.93
CA TYR A 153 -2.64 -0.32 7.99
C TYR A 153 -3.78 0.64 7.69
N LYS A 154 -3.79 1.81 8.35
CA LYS A 154 -4.82 2.83 8.15
C LYS A 154 -4.79 3.37 6.71
N LEU A 155 -3.60 3.69 6.20
CA LEU A 155 -3.42 4.20 4.84
C LEU A 155 -3.88 3.16 3.80
N SER A 156 -3.53 1.89 4.00
CA SER A 156 -3.89 0.81 3.09
C SER A 156 -5.39 0.51 3.11
N LEU A 157 -6.04 0.60 4.29
CA LEU A 157 -7.49 0.53 4.41
C LEU A 157 -8.16 1.65 3.63
N TYR A 158 -7.76 2.91 3.88
CA TYR A 158 -8.25 4.08 3.15
C TYR A 158 -8.12 3.90 1.64
N THR A 159 -6.92 3.59 1.15
CA THR A 159 -6.66 3.40 -0.28
C THR A 159 -7.50 2.26 -0.86
N SER A 160 -7.68 1.16 -0.13
CA SER A 160 -8.47 -0.01 -0.60
C SER A 160 -9.97 0.21 -0.61
N LEU A 161 -10.48 1.14 0.19
CA LEU A 161 -11.91 1.50 0.18
C LEU A 161 -12.22 2.67 -0.77
N LYS A 162 -11.24 3.56 -0.98
CA LYS A 162 -11.33 4.67 -1.95
C LYS A 162 -11.25 4.18 -3.40
N TYR A 163 -10.35 3.25 -3.69
CA TYR A 163 -10.10 2.72 -5.03
C TYR A 163 -10.48 1.23 -5.12
N ASP A 164 -10.65 0.71 -6.34
CA ASP A 164 -10.94 -0.72 -6.57
C ASP A 164 -9.66 -1.56 -6.50
N ILE A 165 -9.00 -1.52 -5.33
CA ILE A 165 -7.77 -2.27 -5.05
C ILE A 165 -8.09 -3.75 -4.98
N TYR A 166 -7.53 -4.54 -5.90
CA TYR A 166 -7.62 -6.01 -5.89
C TYR A 166 -6.34 -6.69 -5.39
N LYS A 167 -5.24 -5.95 -5.23
CA LYS A 167 -3.96 -6.55 -4.83
C LYS A 167 -3.14 -5.63 -3.93
N ILE A 168 -2.50 -6.23 -2.92
CA ILE A 168 -1.53 -5.57 -2.03
C ILE A 168 -0.26 -6.42 -2.07
N ILE A 169 0.84 -5.82 -2.50
CA ILE A 169 2.09 -6.52 -2.80
C ILE A 169 3.33 -5.70 -2.42
N GLY A 170 4.47 -6.37 -2.30
CA GLY A 170 5.77 -5.71 -2.26
C GLY A 170 6.32 -5.47 -3.66
N HIS A 171 7.29 -4.57 -3.79
CA HIS A 171 7.96 -4.30 -5.07
C HIS A 171 8.58 -5.57 -5.70
N ARG A 172 9.15 -6.47 -4.89
CA ARG A 172 9.71 -7.76 -5.31
C ARG A 172 8.73 -8.70 -6.02
N ASP A 173 7.42 -8.53 -5.81
CA ASP A 173 6.40 -9.40 -6.41
C ASP A 173 6.20 -9.11 -7.91
N VAL A 174 6.67 -7.97 -8.40
CA VAL A 174 6.48 -7.50 -9.78
C VAL A 174 7.78 -7.03 -10.44
N TYR A 175 8.86 -6.95 -9.69
CA TYR A 175 10.17 -6.53 -10.20
C TYR A 175 11.29 -7.31 -9.50
N LYS A 176 12.41 -7.53 -10.20
CA LYS A 176 13.59 -8.17 -9.61
C LYS A 176 14.35 -7.17 -8.74
N THR A 177 14.02 -7.13 -7.45
CA THR A 177 14.59 -6.20 -6.45
C THR A 177 14.53 -6.82 -5.05
N LEU A 178 15.37 -6.34 -4.13
CA LEU A 178 15.27 -6.67 -2.70
C LEU A 178 14.11 -5.92 -2.02
N CYS A 179 13.68 -4.79 -2.58
CA CYS A 179 12.58 -4.01 -2.02
C CYS A 179 11.27 -4.83 -1.92
N PRO A 180 10.52 -4.79 -0.80
CA PRO A 180 10.65 -3.87 0.34
C PRO A 180 11.55 -4.37 1.48
N GLY A 181 12.38 -5.40 1.28
CA GLY A 181 13.23 -5.97 2.32
C GLY A 181 12.77 -7.35 2.80
N GLU A 182 13.70 -8.24 3.15
CA GLU A 182 13.39 -9.57 3.72
C GLU A 182 12.57 -9.51 5.02
N ASN A 183 12.81 -8.50 5.87
CA ASN A 183 12.12 -8.33 7.15
C ASN A 183 10.80 -7.55 7.03
N PHE A 184 10.37 -7.20 5.82
CA PHE A 184 9.09 -6.52 5.62
C PHE A 184 7.94 -7.53 5.71
N PRO A 185 7.02 -7.42 6.70
CA PRO A 185 6.04 -8.44 7.00
C PRO A 185 4.81 -8.36 6.07
N ILE A 186 5.01 -8.57 4.76
CA ILE A 186 4.00 -8.34 3.71
C ILE A 186 2.71 -9.15 3.92
N GLU A 187 2.84 -10.41 4.35
CA GLU A 187 1.70 -11.30 4.56
C GLU A 187 0.88 -10.83 5.77
N ASP A 188 1.53 -10.55 6.90
CA ASP A 188 0.85 -10.05 8.11
C ASP A 188 0.17 -8.71 7.85
N ILE A 189 0.82 -7.81 7.09
CA ILE A 189 0.22 -6.53 6.68
C ILE A 189 -1.03 -6.77 5.84
N ARG A 190 -0.95 -7.66 4.86
CA ARG A 190 -2.08 -7.97 3.98
C ARG A 190 -3.26 -8.55 4.77
N ASP A 191 -3.00 -9.50 5.65
CA ASP A 191 -4.01 -10.14 6.48
C ASP A 191 -4.68 -9.14 7.44
N LYS A 192 -3.89 -8.24 8.03
CA LYS A 192 -4.40 -7.15 8.87
C LYS A 192 -5.30 -6.21 8.09
N VAL A 193 -4.88 -5.77 6.90
CA VAL A 193 -5.67 -4.87 6.04
C VAL A 193 -6.96 -5.54 5.57
N ILE A 194 -6.91 -6.81 5.17
CA ILE A 194 -8.11 -7.58 4.80
C ILE A 194 -9.07 -7.67 5.98
N THR A 195 -8.57 -7.98 7.17
CA THR A 195 -9.37 -8.03 8.40
C THR A 195 -10.05 -6.68 8.70
N LEU A 196 -9.34 -5.57 8.48
CA LEU A 196 -9.91 -4.22 8.64
C LEU A 196 -11.02 -3.95 7.62
N ILE A 197 -10.83 -4.36 6.36
CA ILE A 197 -11.83 -4.20 5.29
C ILE A 197 -13.07 -5.05 5.60
N GLU A 198 -12.89 -6.33 5.94
CA GLU A 198 -13.99 -7.25 6.23
C GLU A 198 -14.86 -6.75 7.39
N ASN A 199 -14.24 -6.14 8.39
CA ASN A 199 -14.93 -5.64 9.58
C ASN A 199 -15.43 -4.20 9.45
N TYR A 200 -15.19 -3.52 8.33
CA TYR A 200 -15.55 -2.10 8.16
C TYR A 200 -17.05 -1.86 8.37
N ASN A 201 -17.90 -2.69 7.76
CA ASN A 201 -19.37 -2.60 7.85
C ASN A 201 -19.99 -3.41 8.99
N LYS A 202 -19.20 -4.20 9.73
CA LYS A 202 -19.71 -5.01 10.86
C LYS A 202 -19.77 -4.24 12.18
N LYS A 203 -19.45 -2.93 12.13
CA LYS A 203 -19.45 -2.03 13.29
C LYS A 203 -20.80 -1.34 13.54
N GLU A 204 -21.82 -1.64 12.74
CA GLU A 204 -23.21 -1.22 12.98
C GLU A 204 -23.99 -2.26 13.81
#